data_AF-A0A8W8K1G2-F1
#
_entry.id   AF-A0A8W8K1G2-F1
#
_cell.length_a   1.000
_cell.length_b   1.000
_cell.length_c   1.000
_cell.angle_alpha   90.00
_cell.angle_beta   90.00
_cell.angle_gamma   90.00
#
_symmetry.space_group_name_H-M   'P 1'
#
loop_
_entity.id
_entity.type
_entity.pdbx_description
1 polymer ?
#
loop_
_entity_poly.entity_id
_entity_poly.type
_entity_poly.pdbx_seq_one_letter_code
_entity_poly.pdbx_strand_id
1 'polypeptide(L)'
;MTHYGHNNFLPFTCTKCQKVFCLEHKFPDDHSCTEFKSDTPHVEYTGTRAYSCSFTECKARELMPVVCEKCSKNFCLGHRHQKDHNCEKLVEKITPTKTAEHVQQILASKKLNINPKKPRGKKSSKTAAKVALMKMKLHAVGDAKIPDFDRVYLQVVLPGGSVSKGPTKQLFFSKTWSVGRTIDVAAERGSITNTNNTGSSQV
;
A
#
# COMPACT_ATOMS: atom_id res chain seq x y z
N MET A 1 46.09 -2.66 19.62
CA MET A 1 45.20 -2.82 20.79
C MET A 1 43.94 -3.50 20.32
N THR A 2 43.66 -4.63 20.95
CA THR A 2 42.59 -5.61 20.68
C THR A 2 41.21 -5.11 21.09
N HIS A 3 40.17 -5.22 20.25
CA HIS A 3 38.79 -5.29 20.74
C HIS A 3 37.91 -6.18 19.84
N TYR A 4 37.67 -7.39 20.37
CA TYR A 4 36.45 -8.22 20.36
C TYR A 4 35.33 -7.93 19.34
N GLY A 5 35.12 -8.92 18.45
CA GLY A 5 33.86 -9.65 18.32
C GLY A 5 32.53 -8.89 18.22
N HIS A 6 32.13 -8.56 16.99
CA HIS A 6 30.74 -8.74 16.56
C HIS A 6 30.73 -9.08 15.06
N ASN A 7 30.39 -10.34 14.76
CA ASN A 7 30.31 -10.88 13.40
C ASN A 7 29.11 -10.31 12.65
N ASN A 8 29.29 -9.13 12.05
CA ASN A 8 28.43 -8.68 10.96
C ASN A 8 29.28 -7.93 9.92
N PHE A 9 30.32 -8.62 9.43
CA PHE A 9 31.15 -8.14 8.33
C PHE A 9 30.45 -8.43 7.01
N LEU A 10 29.37 -7.70 6.70
CA LEU A 10 29.14 -7.42 5.28
C LEU A 10 30.25 -6.47 4.86
N PRO A 11 31.17 -6.88 3.97
CA PRO A 11 32.29 -6.03 3.58
C PRO A 11 31.76 -4.86 2.74
N PHE A 12 31.82 -3.65 3.30
CA PHE A 12 31.50 -2.43 2.57
C PHE A 12 32.81 -1.78 2.10
N THR A 13 33.00 -1.70 0.79
CA THR A 13 34.15 -1.02 0.19
C THR A 13 33.87 0.47 0.05
N CYS A 14 34.71 1.32 0.65
CA CYS A 14 34.64 2.76 0.42
C CYS A 14 34.98 3.07 -1.05
N THR A 15 34.13 3.84 -1.73
CA THR A 15 34.31 4.19 -3.15
C THR A 15 35.47 5.16 -3.41
N LYS A 16 36.04 5.74 -2.35
CA LYS A 16 37.14 6.72 -2.43
C LYS A 16 38.49 6.10 -2.12
N CYS A 17 38.68 5.58 -0.91
CA CYS A 17 39.95 4.98 -0.49
C CYS A 17 40.06 3.47 -0.74
N GLN A 18 39.01 2.83 -1.25
CA GLN A 18 38.95 1.39 -1.61
C GLN A 18 39.21 0.41 -0.46
N LYS A 19 39.26 0.89 0.79
CA LYS A 19 39.37 0.06 2.00
C LYS A 19 38.00 -0.53 2.37
N VAL A 20 38.05 -1.69 3.02
CA VAL A 20 36.85 -2.42 3.49
C VAL A 20 36.55 -2.02 4.93
N PHE A 21 35.29 -1.67 5.20
CA PHE A 21 34.80 -1.25 6.51
C PHE A 21 33.54 -2.02 6.92
N CYS A 22 33.24 -1.99 8.22
CA CYS A 22 31.98 -2.53 8.76
C CYS A 22 30.82 -1.55 8.54
N LEU A 23 29.59 -1.99 8.87
CA LEU A 23 28.37 -1.21 8.69
C LEU A 23 28.43 0.18 9.36
N GLU A 24 29.08 0.27 10.52
CA GLU A 24 29.20 1.50 11.31
C GLU A 24 30.21 2.50 10.73
N HIS A 25 31.17 2.03 9.94
CA HIS A 25 32.24 2.86 9.36
C HIS A 25 32.16 2.94 7.83
N LYS A 26 30.99 2.67 7.25
CA LYS A 26 30.83 2.59 5.79
C LYS A 26 30.92 3.94 5.08
N PHE A 27 30.63 5.06 5.76
CA PHE A 27 30.66 6.39 5.16
C PHE A 27 32.05 7.02 5.28
N PRO A 28 32.50 7.82 4.29
CA PRO A 28 33.83 8.45 4.29
C PRO A 28 34.15 9.31 5.52
N ASP A 29 33.13 9.94 6.12
CA ASP A 29 33.28 10.78 7.31
C ASP A 29 33.55 9.96 8.58
N ASP A 30 33.06 8.71 8.63
CA ASP A 30 33.18 7.85 9.81
C ASP A 30 34.55 7.16 9.92
N HIS A 31 35.35 7.14 8.85
CA HIS A 31 36.65 6.43 8.83
C HIS A 31 37.84 7.31 8.42
N SER A 32 37.71 8.63 8.59
CA SER A 32 38.78 9.61 8.26
C SER A 32 39.39 9.33 6.88
N CYS A 33 38.53 9.25 5.86
CA CYS A 33 38.92 8.82 4.52
C CYS A 33 39.97 9.74 3.90
N THR A 34 41.14 9.20 3.58
CA THR A 34 42.30 9.95 3.04
C THR A 34 42.01 10.65 1.71
N GLU A 35 41.11 10.08 0.91
CA GLU A 35 40.75 10.55 -0.43
C GLU A 35 39.44 11.35 -0.46
N PHE A 36 38.79 11.57 0.69
CA PHE A 36 37.54 12.34 0.77
C PHE A 36 37.82 13.68 1.45
N LYS A 37 37.65 14.77 0.70
CA LYS A 37 37.58 16.12 1.24
C LYS A 37 36.11 16.48 1.31
N SER A 38 35.55 16.55 2.52
CA SER A 38 34.18 16.99 2.74
C SER A 38 34.09 18.50 2.45
N ASP A 39 33.72 18.86 1.22
CA ASP A 39 33.40 20.26 0.86
C ASP A 39 31.99 20.68 1.34
N THR A 40 31.25 19.78 2.00
CA THR A 40 30.01 20.16 2.66
C THR A 40 30.36 20.92 3.94
N PRO A 41 29.98 22.20 4.07
CA PRO A 41 30.10 22.87 5.36
C PRO A 41 29.30 22.04 6.36
N HIS A 42 29.99 21.47 7.35
CA HIS A 42 29.36 20.93 8.54
C HIS A 42 28.66 22.14 9.17
N VAL A 43 27.35 22.26 8.95
CA VAL A 43 26.57 23.34 9.52
C VAL A 43 26.54 23.07 11.01
N GLU A 44 27.50 23.63 11.75
CA GLU A 44 27.42 23.72 13.19
C GLU A 44 26.13 24.45 13.53
N TYR A 45 25.16 23.70 14.05
CA TYR A 45 23.87 24.22 14.43
C TYR A 45 24.06 25.18 15.61
N THR A 46 24.01 26.48 15.34
CA THR A 46 24.18 27.55 16.35
C THR A 46 23.03 27.65 17.36
N GLY A 47 22.13 26.66 17.44
CA GLY A 47 21.11 26.56 18.49
C GLY A 47 19.98 27.59 18.42
N THR A 48 20.07 28.60 17.54
CA THR A 48 19.32 29.85 17.75
C THR A 48 18.00 29.96 16.97
N ARG A 49 17.75 29.09 16.00
CA ARG A 49 16.52 29.12 15.20
C ARG A 49 15.67 27.88 15.49
N ALA A 50 14.66 28.07 16.32
CA ALA A 50 13.65 27.07 16.64
C ALA A 50 12.27 27.60 16.21
N TYR A 51 11.59 26.87 15.33
CA TYR A 51 10.30 27.24 14.76
C TYR A 51 9.16 26.71 15.64
N SER A 52 8.34 27.60 16.20
CA SER A 52 7.25 27.24 17.11
C SER A 52 6.04 26.65 16.42
N CYS A 53 5.41 25.67 17.05
CA CYS A 53 4.13 25.15 16.60
C CYS A 53 3.02 26.19 16.77
N SER A 54 2.17 26.35 15.74
CA SER A 54 1.02 27.26 15.75
C SER A 54 -0.27 26.58 16.23
N PHE A 55 -0.22 25.31 16.66
CA PHE A 55 -1.38 24.60 17.18
C PHE A 55 -1.66 25.01 18.63
N THR A 56 -2.94 25.12 18.99
CA THR A 56 -3.37 25.50 20.33
C THR A 56 -2.79 24.56 21.38
N GLU A 57 -2.30 25.12 22.49
CA GLU A 57 -1.68 24.37 23.60
C GLU A 57 -0.38 23.60 23.26
N CYS A 58 0.18 23.77 22.06
CA CYS A 58 1.45 23.15 21.70
C CYS A 58 2.65 24.09 21.93
N LYS A 59 3.60 23.68 22.78
CA LYS A 59 4.85 24.41 23.04
C LYS A 59 6.06 23.86 22.27
N ALA A 60 5.85 22.85 21.43
CA ALA A 60 6.92 22.21 20.67
C ALA A 60 7.59 23.18 19.68
N ARG A 61 8.89 23.02 19.48
CA ARG A 61 9.68 23.78 18.52
C ARG A 61 10.55 22.83 17.71
N GLU A 62 10.69 23.11 16.42
CA GLU A 62 11.49 22.32 15.49
C GLU A 62 12.68 23.12 14.98
N LEU A 63 13.78 22.44 14.65
CA LEU A 63 14.98 23.09 14.10
C LEU A 63 14.78 23.56 12.66
N MET A 64 13.76 23.00 11.99
CA MET A 64 13.39 23.32 10.61
C MET A 64 11.92 23.72 10.53
N PRO A 65 11.54 24.61 9.60
CA PRO A 65 10.16 25.04 9.44
C PRO A 65 9.31 23.87 8.89
N VAL A 66 8.16 23.63 9.51
CA VAL A 66 7.15 22.66 9.07
C VAL A 66 5.89 23.41 8.72
N VAL A 67 5.84 23.93 7.48
CA VAL A 67 4.75 24.78 7.00
C VAL A 67 3.65 23.94 6.37
N CYS A 68 2.41 24.11 6.81
CA CYS A 68 1.27 23.45 6.18
C CYS A 68 0.98 24.06 4.79
N GLU A 69 0.90 23.23 3.76
CA GLU A 69 0.57 23.67 2.38
C GLU A 69 -0.81 24.34 2.22
N LYS A 70 -1.71 24.17 3.20
CA LYS A 70 -3.09 24.67 3.11
C LYS A 70 -3.24 25.99 3.85
N CYS A 71 -2.98 26.02 5.15
CA CYS A 71 -3.11 27.22 5.96
C CYS A 71 -1.82 28.07 6.04
N SER A 72 -0.70 27.59 5.50
CA SER A 72 0.60 28.28 5.49
C SER A 72 1.14 28.66 6.88
N LYS A 73 0.66 28.00 7.94
CA LYS A 73 1.15 28.15 9.33
C LYS A 73 2.22 27.11 9.64
N ASN A 74 3.10 27.42 10.59
CA ASN A 74 4.18 26.53 11.02
C ASN A 74 3.74 25.61 12.17
N PHE A 75 4.11 24.33 12.12
CA PHE A 75 3.77 23.32 13.13
C PHE A 75 5.00 22.54 13.61
N CYS A 76 4.81 21.60 14.55
CA CYS A 76 5.83 20.63 14.92
C CYS A 76 5.61 19.31 14.17
N LEU A 77 6.52 18.35 14.29
CA LEU A 77 6.38 17.04 13.64
C LEU A 77 5.11 16.30 14.08
N GLY A 78 4.66 16.49 15.33
CA GLY A 78 3.43 15.91 15.86
C GLY A 78 2.14 16.55 15.31
N HIS A 79 2.22 17.77 14.78
CA HIS A 79 1.06 18.52 14.25
C HIS A 79 1.22 18.87 12.77
N ARG A 80 2.10 18.18 12.05
CA ARG A 80 2.43 18.50 10.64
C ARG A 80 1.28 18.23 9.67
N HIS A 81 0.43 17.23 9.95
CA HIS A 81 -0.68 16.89 9.08
C HIS A 81 -1.90 17.75 9.37
N GLN A 82 -2.75 17.96 8.35
CA GLN A 82 -3.90 18.86 8.45
C GLN A 82 -4.90 18.48 9.55
N LYS A 83 -5.04 17.19 9.85
CA LYS A 83 -5.94 16.72 10.91
C LYS A 83 -5.37 17.01 12.30
N ASP A 84 -4.07 16.86 12.45
CA ASP A 84 -3.39 16.94 13.75
C ASP A 84 -3.37 18.38 14.28
N HIS A 85 -3.37 19.39 13.39
CA HIS A 85 -3.47 20.81 13.78
C HIS A 85 -4.83 21.45 13.55
N ASN A 86 -5.88 20.66 13.29
CA ASN A 86 -7.23 21.14 13.00
C ASN A 86 -7.23 22.25 11.92
N CYS A 87 -6.66 21.95 10.75
CA CYS A 87 -6.41 22.93 9.69
C CYS A 87 -7.69 23.68 9.26
N GLU A 88 -7.65 25.01 9.31
CA GLU A 88 -8.76 25.88 8.87
C GLU A 88 -9.19 25.64 7.41
N LYS A 89 -8.25 25.18 6.57
CA LYS A 89 -8.51 24.87 5.14
C LYS A 89 -8.60 23.37 4.88
N LEU A 90 -8.93 22.57 5.89
CA LEU A 90 -9.18 21.14 5.72
C LEU A 90 -10.46 20.95 4.91
N VAL A 91 -10.31 20.56 3.65
CA VAL A 91 -11.43 20.04 2.87
C VAL A 91 -11.68 18.62 3.37
N GLU A 92 -12.71 18.44 4.18
CA GLU A 92 -13.19 17.11 4.53
C GLU A 92 -13.61 16.40 3.24
N LYS A 93 -12.75 15.50 2.75
CA LYS A 93 -13.20 14.51 1.79
C LYS A 93 -14.28 13.71 2.50
N ILE A 94 -15.52 13.82 2.02
CA ILE A 94 -16.66 13.03 2.46
C ILE A 94 -16.25 11.56 2.35
N THR A 95 -15.72 11.02 3.44
CA THR A 95 -15.57 9.59 3.61
C THR A 95 -16.94 9.11 4.07
N PRO A 96 -17.52 8.08 3.44
CA PRO A 96 -18.84 7.62 3.82
C PRO A 96 -18.74 6.86 5.15
N THR A 97 -18.68 7.60 6.25
CA THR A 97 -18.89 7.08 7.62
C THR A 97 -20.38 7.13 8.00
N LYS A 98 -21.19 7.96 7.30
CA LYS A 98 -22.65 8.02 7.42
C LYS A 98 -23.40 6.95 6.62
N THR A 99 -22.74 5.91 6.12
CA THR A 99 -23.41 4.80 5.42
C THR A 99 -24.19 3.92 6.37
N ALA A 100 -23.72 3.67 7.61
CA ALA A 100 -24.42 2.78 8.55
C ALA A 100 -25.76 3.35 9.03
N GLU A 101 -25.78 4.62 9.46
CA GLU A 101 -27.01 5.29 9.92
C GLU A 101 -28.00 5.50 8.78
N HIS A 102 -27.52 5.88 7.58
CA HIS A 102 -28.37 6.03 6.40
C HIS A 102 -28.94 4.68 5.94
N VAL A 103 -28.17 3.60 6.03
CA VAL A 103 -28.65 2.23 5.74
C VAL A 103 -29.73 1.81 6.73
N GLN A 104 -29.58 2.11 8.03
CA GLN A 104 -30.61 1.82 9.03
C GLN A 104 -31.92 2.58 8.75
N GLN A 105 -31.83 3.86 8.36
CA GLN A 105 -33.00 4.65 7.96
C GLN A 105 -33.69 4.10 6.69
N ILE A 106 -32.92 3.59 5.72
CA ILE A 106 -33.47 2.95 4.50
C ILE A 106 -34.14 1.60 4.81
N LEU A 107 -33.57 0.82 5.72
CA LEU A 107 -34.16 -0.46 6.15
C LEU A 107 -35.45 -0.23 6.95
N ALA A 108 -35.49 0.80 7.79
CA ALA A 108 -36.68 1.16 8.57
C ALA A 108 -37.84 1.69 7.70
N SER A 109 -37.54 2.35 6.57
CA SER A 109 -38.54 2.96 5.68
C SER A 109 -39.14 2.01 4.63
N LYS A 110 -38.65 0.77 4.51
CA LYS A 110 -39.15 -0.23 3.55
C LYS A 110 -40.35 -1.06 4.05
N LYS A 111 -41.36 -0.40 4.63
CA LYS A 111 -42.69 -1.00 4.89
C LYS A 111 -43.73 -0.62 3.83
N LEU A 112 -43.35 -0.56 2.56
CA LEU A 112 -44.31 -0.49 1.46
C LEU A 112 -43.92 -1.52 0.39
N ASN A 113 -44.79 -2.51 0.20
CA ASN A 113 -44.74 -3.48 -0.87
C ASN A 113 -45.06 -2.79 -2.20
N ILE A 114 -44.08 -2.04 -2.72
CA ILE A 114 -44.09 -1.54 -4.08
C ILE A 114 -43.08 -2.38 -4.83
N ASN A 115 -43.55 -3.23 -5.74
CA ASN A 115 -42.70 -3.91 -6.72
C ASN A 115 -41.94 -2.84 -7.51
N PRO A 116 -40.64 -2.60 -7.23
CA PRO A 116 -39.97 -1.44 -7.79
C PRO A 116 -39.64 -1.76 -9.24
N LYS A 117 -40.37 -1.15 -10.19
CA LYS A 117 -39.88 -1.06 -11.57
C LYS A 117 -38.51 -0.38 -11.51
N LYS A 118 -37.44 -1.15 -11.76
CA LYS A 118 -36.05 -0.67 -11.75
C LYS A 118 -35.94 0.62 -12.56
N PRO A 119 -35.44 1.73 -11.98
CA PRO A 119 -35.07 2.91 -12.77
C PRO A 119 -33.97 2.50 -13.75
N ARG A 120 -34.30 2.43 -15.04
CA ARG A 120 -33.32 2.21 -16.11
C ARG A 120 -32.65 3.55 -16.44
N GLY A 121 -31.78 4.02 -15.54
CA GLY A 121 -30.86 5.11 -15.88
C GLY A 121 -29.94 4.67 -17.04
N LYS A 122 -29.59 5.61 -17.93
CA LYS A 122 -28.57 5.34 -18.98
C LYS A 122 -27.31 4.84 -18.29
N LYS A 123 -26.94 3.57 -18.53
CA LYS A 123 -25.80 2.92 -17.89
C LYS A 123 -24.53 3.65 -18.30
N SER A 124 -23.99 4.49 -17.42
CA SER A 124 -22.62 4.98 -17.55
C SER A 124 -21.68 3.77 -17.50
N SER A 125 -20.97 3.51 -18.61
CA SER A 125 -19.99 2.41 -18.74
C SER A 125 -19.00 2.37 -17.58
N LYS A 126 -18.53 3.55 -17.11
CA LYS A 126 -17.64 3.69 -15.96
C LYS A 126 -18.24 3.14 -14.67
N THR A 127 -19.54 3.37 -14.45
CA THR A 127 -20.25 2.85 -13.27
C THR A 127 -20.48 1.35 -13.40
N ALA A 128 -20.82 0.87 -14.60
CA ALA A 128 -21.00 -0.55 -14.88
C ALA A 128 -19.71 -1.37 -14.65
N ALA A 129 -18.55 -0.86 -15.10
CA ALA A 129 -17.26 -1.49 -14.89
C ALA A 129 -16.88 -1.58 -13.40
N LYS A 130 -17.14 -0.52 -12.63
CA LYS A 130 -16.88 -0.51 -11.18
C LYS A 130 -17.76 -1.51 -10.43
N VAL A 131 -19.04 -1.61 -10.80
CA VAL A 131 -19.97 -2.59 -10.23
C VAL A 131 -19.56 -4.01 -10.58
N ALA A 132 -19.10 -4.26 -11.82
CA ALA A 132 -18.60 -5.57 -12.24
C ALA A 132 -17.37 -5.99 -11.41
N LEU A 133 -16.41 -5.08 -11.19
CA LEU A 133 -15.24 -5.33 -10.36
C LEU A 133 -15.62 -5.58 -8.90
N MET A 134 -16.55 -4.81 -8.33
CA MET A 134 -17.05 -5.05 -6.97
C MET A 134 -17.71 -6.42 -6.83
N LYS A 135 -18.55 -6.82 -7.79
CA LYS A 135 -19.18 -8.15 -7.81
C LYS A 135 -18.13 -9.26 -7.93
N MET A 136 -17.11 -9.05 -8.76
CA MET A 136 -16.01 -10.01 -8.91
C MET A 136 -15.26 -10.21 -7.59
N LYS A 137 -14.92 -9.11 -6.90
CA LYS A 137 -14.25 -9.17 -5.59
C LYS A 137 -15.12 -9.81 -4.50
N LEU A 138 -16.43 -9.55 -4.51
CA LEU A 138 -17.37 -10.10 -3.53
C LEU A 138 -17.45 -11.63 -3.58
N HIS A 139 -17.39 -12.21 -4.78
CA HIS A 139 -17.50 -13.66 -4.99
C HIS A 139 -16.15 -14.36 -5.17
N ALA A 140 -15.05 -13.62 -5.12
CA ALA A 140 -13.74 -14.19 -5.37
C ALA A 140 -13.28 -15.08 -4.21
N VAL A 141 -12.85 -16.30 -4.54
CA VAL A 141 -12.31 -17.26 -3.57
C VAL A 141 -10.81 -17.44 -3.83
N GLY A 142 -10.01 -17.55 -2.78
CA GLY A 142 -8.56 -17.68 -2.87
C GLY A 142 -7.95 -18.03 -1.51
N ASP A 143 -6.63 -17.94 -1.40
CA ASP A 143 -5.93 -18.19 -0.13
C ASP A 143 -6.04 -16.98 0.81
N ALA A 144 -6.69 -17.17 1.97
CA ALA A 144 -6.88 -16.13 2.98
C ALA A 144 -5.56 -15.50 3.47
N LYS A 145 -4.44 -16.21 3.36
CA LYS A 145 -3.10 -15.73 3.76
C LYS A 145 -2.56 -14.62 2.85
N ILE A 146 -3.11 -14.46 1.66
CA ILE A 146 -2.68 -13.40 0.74
C ILE A 146 -3.27 -12.07 1.24
N PRO A 147 -2.46 -11.06 1.59
CA PRO A 147 -2.97 -9.75 2.02
C PRO A 147 -3.71 -9.02 0.90
N ASP A 148 -4.69 -8.17 1.26
CA ASP A 148 -5.53 -7.48 0.27
C ASP A 148 -4.76 -6.67 -0.78
N PHE A 149 -3.66 -6.03 -0.40
CA PHE A 149 -2.83 -5.23 -1.31
C PHE A 149 -2.11 -6.08 -2.37
N ASP A 150 -1.93 -7.37 -2.09
CA ASP A 150 -1.24 -8.33 -2.95
C ASP A 150 -2.21 -9.20 -3.77
N ARG A 151 -3.52 -9.09 -3.55
CA ARG A 151 -4.55 -9.85 -4.28
C ARG A 151 -4.76 -9.31 -5.70
N VAL A 152 -4.62 -10.19 -6.68
CA VAL A 152 -5.09 -10.02 -8.07
C VAL A 152 -6.36 -10.84 -8.26
N TYR A 153 -7.42 -10.20 -8.72
CA TYR A 153 -8.73 -10.83 -8.90
C TYR A 153 -8.95 -11.14 -10.38
N LEU A 154 -9.24 -12.40 -10.70
CA LEU A 154 -9.45 -12.86 -12.07
C LEU A 154 -10.76 -13.64 -12.16
N GLN A 155 -11.46 -13.47 -13.28
CA GLN A 155 -12.55 -14.36 -13.66
C GLN A 155 -11.95 -15.51 -14.49
N VAL A 156 -11.86 -16.69 -13.88
CA VAL A 156 -11.29 -17.89 -14.52
C VAL A 156 -12.39 -18.63 -15.26
N VAL A 157 -12.16 -18.93 -16.54
CA VAL A 157 -13.05 -19.76 -17.37
C VAL A 157 -12.55 -21.19 -17.28
N LEU A 158 -13.42 -22.12 -16.88
CA LEU A 158 -13.08 -23.53 -16.79
C LEU A 158 -13.17 -24.20 -18.18
N PRO A 159 -12.44 -25.30 -18.41
CA PRO A 159 -12.51 -26.06 -19.66
C PRO A 159 -13.96 -26.47 -20.00
N GLY A 160 -14.33 -26.38 -21.28
CA GLY A 160 -15.72 -26.57 -21.73
C GLY A 160 -16.61 -25.33 -21.59
N GLY A 161 -16.08 -24.23 -21.03
CA GLY A 161 -16.76 -22.94 -20.93
C GLY A 161 -16.27 -21.88 -21.92
N SER A 162 -17.10 -20.87 -22.16
CA SER A 162 -16.68 -19.60 -22.77
C SER A 162 -16.79 -18.44 -21.77
N VAL A 163 -16.11 -17.32 -22.02
CA VAL A 163 -16.21 -16.09 -21.20
C VAL A 163 -17.67 -15.62 -21.06
N SER A 164 -18.51 -15.89 -22.06
CA SER A 164 -19.89 -15.40 -22.13
C SER A 164 -20.97 -16.43 -21.78
N LYS A 165 -20.68 -17.74 -21.85
CA LYS A 165 -21.68 -18.81 -21.66
C LYS A 165 -21.18 -20.02 -20.86
N GLY A 166 -19.93 -20.03 -20.40
CA GLY A 166 -19.33 -21.14 -19.67
C GLY A 166 -19.39 -21.04 -18.15
N PRO A 167 -19.10 -22.15 -17.43
CA PRO A 167 -18.83 -22.09 -16.00
C PRO A 167 -17.58 -21.23 -15.76
N THR A 168 -17.78 -20.10 -15.07
CA THR A 168 -16.68 -19.21 -14.65
C THR A 168 -16.63 -19.14 -13.15
N LYS A 169 -15.41 -18.99 -12.61
CA LYS A 169 -15.17 -18.86 -11.17
C LYS A 169 -14.38 -17.58 -10.90
N GLN A 170 -14.85 -16.78 -9.95
CA GLN A 170 -14.10 -15.61 -9.49
C GLN A 170 -13.06 -16.11 -8.49
N LEU A 171 -11.77 -15.88 -8.79
CA LEU A 171 -10.66 -16.30 -7.94
C LEU A 171 -9.73 -15.12 -7.67
N PHE A 172 -8.96 -15.19 -6.58
CA PHE A 172 -7.89 -14.25 -6.32
C PHE A 172 -6.56 -14.96 -6.00
N PHE A 173 -5.47 -14.33 -6.44
CA PHE A 173 -4.10 -14.86 -6.39
C PHE A 173 -3.12 -13.78 -5.90
N SER A 174 -1.91 -14.16 -5.51
CA SER A 174 -0.86 -13.18 -5.19
C SER A 174 -0.24 -12.64 -6.48
N LYS A 175 0.12 -11.36 -6.49
CA LYS A 175 0.88 -10.74 -7.61
C LYS A 175 2.22 -11.42 -7.87
N THR A 176 2.79 -12.06 -6.86
CA THR A 176 4.13 -12.68 -6.91
C THR A 176 4.11 -14.13 -7.39
N TRP A 177 2.93 -14.73 -7.59
CA TRP A 177 2.84 -16.12 -8.01
C TRP A 177 3.20 -16.31 -9.48
N SER A 178 3.87 -17.44 -9.76
CA SER A 178 4.08 -17.88 -11.14
C SER A 178 2.74 -18.27 -11.77
N VAL A 179 2.71 -18.23 -13.11
CA VAL A 179 1.54 -18.68 -13.88
C VAL A 179 1.22 -20.15 -13.59
N GLY A 180 2.24 -21.01 -13.49
CA GLY A 180 2.06 -22.43 -13.15
C GLY A 180 1.33 -22.62 -11.82
N ARG A 181 1.83 -22.01 -10.74
CA ARG A 181 1.19 -22.06 -9.42
C ARG A 181 -0.23 -21.52 -9.44
N THR A 182 -0.47 -20.46 -10.23
CA THR A 182 -1.81 -19.87 -10.39
C THR A 182 -2.77 -20.86 -11.04
N ILE A 183 -2.33 -21.57 -12.08
CA ILE A 183 -3.10 -22.61 -12.77
C ILE A 183 -3.37 -23.80 -11.84
N ASP A 184 -2.39 -24.25 -11.07
CA ASP A 184 -2.54 -25.37 -10.14
C ASP A 184 -3.66 -25.10 -9.12
N VAL A 185 -3.61 -23.92 -8.48
CA VAL A 185 -4.63 -23.50 -7.52
C VAL A 185 -5.96 -23.26 -8.22
N ALA A 186 -5.98 -22.70 -9.42
CA ALA A 186 -7.22 -22.51 -10.17
C ALA A 186 -7.89 -23.84 -10.53
N ALA A 187 -7.11 -24.86 -10.89
CA ALA A 187 -7.60 -26.20 -11.20
C ALA A 187 -8.10 -26.91 -9.94
N GLU A 188 -7.37 -26.86 -8.83
CA GLU A 188 -7.79 -27.38 -7.52
C GLU A 188 -9.14 -26.76 -7.11
N ARG A 189 -9.23 -25.42 -7.16
CA ARG A 189 -10.46 -24.69 -6.85
C ARG A 189 -11.55 -24.92 -7.88
N GLY A 190 -11.20 -25.24 -9.11
CA GLY A 190 -12.12 -25.61 -10.19
C GLY A 190 -12.59 -27.06 -10.14
N SER A 191 -12.03 -27.88 -9.23
CA SER A 191 -12.21 -29.34 -9.22
C SER A 191 -11.86 -29.99 -10.57
N ILE A 192 -10.81 -29.47 -11.22
CA ILE A 192 -10.28 -29.96 -12.49
C ILE A 192 -9.01 -30.75 -12.20
N THR A 193 -8.91 -31.95 -12.77
CA THR A 193 -7.68 -32.73 -12.74
C THR A 193 -6.61 -32.00 -13.57
N ASN A 194 -5.56 -31.53 -12.90
CA ASN A 194 -4.41 -30.92 -13.54
C ASN A 194 -3.27 -31.94 -13.63
N THR A 195 -2.85 -32.25 -14.85
CA THR A 195 -1.74 -33.18 -15.15
C THR A 195 -0.53 -32.45 -15.74
N ASN A 196 -0.40 -31.13 -15.50
CA ASN A 196 0.73 -30.33 -16.00
C ASN A 196 2.10 -30.74 -15.42
N ASN A 197 2.11 -31.56 -14.36
CA ASN A 197 3.30 -32.08 -13.69
C ASN A 197 3.67 -33.50 -14.15
N THR A 198 2.80 -34.19 -14.90
CA THR A 198 3.16 -35.44 -15.58
C THR A 198 3.75 -35.06 -16.92
N GLY A 199 5.07 -34.84 -16.93
CA GLY A 199 5.81 -34.66 -18.19
C GLY A 199 5.46 -35.78 -19.16
N SER A 200 5.41 -35.44 -20.45
CA SER A 200 5.36 -36.39 -21.55
C SER A 200 6.55 -37.35 -21.47
N SER A 201 6.44 -38.38 -20.64
CA SER A 201 7.16 -39.64 -20.80
C SER A 201 6.31 -40.52 -21.69
N GLN A 202 6.17 -40.13 -22.96
CA GLN A 202 5.80 -41.04 -24.02
C GLN A 202 6.99 -41.11 -24.98
N VAL A 203 7.62 -42.29 -24.89
CA VAL A 203 8.47 -43.03 -25.85
C VAL A 203 8.85 -42.31 -27.13
#